data_AF-A0AAN6BU95-F1
#
_entry.id   AF-A0AAN6BU95-F1
#
_cell.length_a   1.000
_cell.length_b   1.000
_cell.length_c   1.000
_cell.angle_alpha   90.00
_cell.angle_beta   90.00
_cell.angle_gamma   90.00
#
_symmetry.space_group_name_H-M   'P 1'
#
loop_
_entity.id
_entity.type
_entity.pdbx_description
1 polymer ?
#
loop_
_entity_poly.entity_id
_entity_poly.type
_entity_poly.pdbx_seq_one_letter_code
_entity_poly.pdbx_strand_id
1 'polypeptide(L)'
;MLTHSERDETVLVHVLDNDFVDFWGKRLRADPKFRQHNTYNELMTEFWDDPNIILQTYAVADGQTVPKYKQKDWFRSELRFISIIFPADANHKKDTKTPVASVSWAPWFVMVAASADIHSEKDILHIMSWSRNDGQFRYYARDLIMNDDVEGQHGWVYLCSSMDAFDAPGKAYMGPLNGHVNGGIVMKEIHKPWMHWLVGGRGMTEMLKPELVKELMEAPWLTHPGFPPLYGASVQSGETMERIVLDSLRVWFSSRRNKDFMTQDGETEECPRNVQRWAAHFFLSTNINIAASPSKARVGSAPSNDNIIPS
;
A
#
# COMPACT_ATOMS: atom_id res chain seq x y z
N MET A 1 22.00 -25.06 2.76
CA MET A 1 21.18 -25.88 1.85
C MET A 1 19.92 -26.23 2.62
N LEU A 2 18.90 -25.36 2.54
CA LEU A 2 17.61 -25.53 3.19
C LEU A 2 16.61 -25.71 2.05
N THR A 3 16.00 -26.88 2.01
CA THR A 3 15.00 -27.30 1.03
C THR A 3 13.73 -26.49 1.23
N HIS A 4 13.30 -25.77 0.19
CA HIS A 4 11.91 -25.37 0.02
C HIS A 4 11.05 -26.63 0.01
N SER A 5 10.14 -26.77 0.98
CA SER A 5 9.02 -27.68 0.85
C SER A 5 7.91 -26.93 0.13
N GLU A 6 7.70 -27.29 -1.13
CA GLU A 6 6.55 -26.94 -1.98
C GLU A 6 5.27 -27.62 -1.47
N ARG A 7 4.88 -27.35 -0.23
CA ARG A 7 3.55 -27.67 0.27
C ARG A 7 3.07 -26.47 1.06
N ASP A 8 2.02 -25.83 0.57
CA ASP A 8 1.15 -24.97 1.35
C ASP A 8 0.50 -25.83 2.44
N GLU A 9 1.29 -26.17 3.47
CA GLU A 9 0.78 -26.78 4.68
C GLU A 9 -0.08 -25.72 5.37
N THR A 10 -1.37 -26.04 5.55
CA THR A 10 -2.33 -25.26 6.32
C THR A 10 -1.65 -24.66 7.55
N VAL A 11 -1.50 -23.34 7.54
CA VAL A 11 -0.86 -22.56 8.61
C VAL A 11 -1.37 -23.08 9.96
N LEU A 12 -0.47 -23.68 10.75
CA LEU A 12 -0.82 -24.26 12.05
C LEU A 12 -1.55 -23.20 12.88
N VAL A 13 -2.61 -23.58 13.59
CA VAL A 13 -3.47 -22.66 14.36
C VAL A 13 -2.67 -21.76 15.32
N HIS A 14 -1.54 -22.24 15.85
CA HIS A 14 -0.65 -21.45 16.71
C HIS A 14 0.18 -20.37 15.98
N VAL A 15 0.46 -20.55 14.68
CA VAL A 15 1.11 -19.53 13.83
C VAL A 15 0.09 -18.42 13.52
N LEU A 16 -1.17 -18.78 13.27
CA LEU A 16 -2.26 -17.81 13.12
C LEU A 16 -2.43 -16.92 14.36
N ASP A 17 -2.27 -17.47 15.57
CA ASP A 17 -2.48 -16.71 16.80
C ASP A 17 -1.39 -15.68 17.11
N ASN A 18 -0.14 -15.93 16.70
CA ASN A 18 0.97 -15.00 16.94
C ASN A 18 1.10 -13.92 15.86
N ASP A 19 0.78 -14.26 14.60
CA ASP A 19 1.00 -13.35 13.47
C ASP A 19 -0.23 -12.51 13.11
N PHE A 20 -1.46 -12.92 13.43
CA PHE A 20 -2.70 -12.20 13.05
C PHE A 20 -3.27 -11.31 14.17
N VAL A 21 -2.40 -10.56 14.85
CA VAL A 21 -2.77 -9.77 16.05
C VAL A 21 -3.08 -8.30 15.76
N ASP A 22 -2.72 -7.82 14.57
CA ASP A 22 -3.07 -6.50 14.05
C ASP A 22 -4.56 -6.43 13.64
N PHE A 23 -5.02 -5.24 13.24
CA PHE A 23 -6.42 -5.03 12.86
C PHE A 23 -6.84 -5.94 11.70
N TRP A 24 -6.03 -6.01 10.64
CA TRP A 24 -6.35 -6.80 9.46
C TRP A 24 -6.34 -8.30 9.77
N GLY A 25 -5.30 -8.79 10.45
CA GLY A 25 -5.24 -10.19 10.85
C GLY A 25 -6.41 -10.62 11.74
N LYS A 26 -6.84 -9.76 12.68
CA LYS A 26 -8.04 -10.00 13.50
C LYS A 26 -9.32 -10.06 12.68
N ARG A 27 -9.48 -9.20 11.67
CA ARG A 27 -10.63 -9.23 10.76
C ARG A 27 -10.68 -10.53 9.95
N LEU A 28 -9.56 -10.97 9.40
CA LEU A 28 -9.48 -12.25 8.68
C LEU A 28 -9.89 -13.45 9.56
N ARG A 29 -9.53 -13.43 10.85
CA ARG A 29 -9.92 -14.49 11.80
C ARG A 29 -11.41 -14.45 12.15
N ALA A 30 -11.94 -13.26 12.41
CA ALA A 30 -13.29 -13.10 12.95
C ALA A 30 -14.38 -13.10 11.88
N ASP A 31 -14.07 -12.66 10.66
CA ASP A 31 -15.07 -12.40 9.62
C ASP A 31 -14.82 -13.27 8.37
N PRO A 32 -15.67 -14.28 8.10
CA PRO A 32 -15.60 -15.07 6.88
C PRO A 32 -15.70 -14.25 5.59
N LYS A 33 -16.42 -13.11 5.58
CA LYS A 33 -16.56 -12.28 4.39
C LYS A 33 -15.21 -11.71 3.94
N PHE A 34 -14.40 -11.24 4.89
CA PHE A 34 -13.05 -10.73 4.59
C PHE A 34 -12.13 -11.78 4.00
N ARG A 35 -12.36 -13.07 4.29
CA ARG A 35 -11.64 -14.18 3.65
C ARG A 35 -12.13 -14.50 2.25
N GLN A 36 -13.36 -14.11 1.92
CA GLN A 36 -14.00 -14.34 0.62
C GLN A 36 -13.86 -13.14 -0.34
N HIS A 37 -13.65 -11.93 0.19
CA HIS A 37 -13.42 -10.75 -0.64
C HIS A 37 -12.18 -10.92 -1.49
N ASN A 38 -12.40 -10.91 -2.80
CA ASN A 38 -11.37 -11.18 -3.79
C ASN A 38 -11.09 -9.97 -4.66
N THR A 39 -11.92 -8.93 -4.63
CA THR A 39 -11.70 -7.72 -5.41
C THR A 39 -11.46 -6.51 -4.52
N TYR A 40 -10.79 -5.50 -5.08
CA TYR A 40 -10.55 -4.24 -4.38
C TYR A 40 -11.88 -3.51 -4.09
N ASN A 41 -12.84 -3.55 -5.03
CA ASN A 41 -14.13 -2.90 -4.86
C ASN A 41 -14.96 -3.52 -3.74
N GLU A 42 -15.05 -4.84 -3.65
CA GLU A 42 -15.73 -5.53 -2.54
C GLU A 42 -15.14 -5.09 -1.19
N LEU A 43 -13.81 -5.13 -1.08
CA LEU A 43 -13.13 -4.81 0.15
C LEU A 43 -13.34 -3.34 0.58
N MET A 44 -13.21 -2.41 -0.37
CA MET A 44 -13.38 -1.00 -0.06
C MET A 44 -14.83 -0.65 0.25
N THR A 45 -15.80 -1.34 -0.35
CA THR A 45 -17.22 -1.13 -0.07
C THR A 45 -17.56 -1.48 1.38
N GLU A 46 -17.03 -2.59 1.92
CA GLU A 46 -17.25 -2.94 3.33
C GLU A 46 -16.71 -1.86 4.29
N PHE A 47 -15.53 -1.31 4.02
CA PHE A 47 -14.99 -0.20 4.83
C PHE A 47 -15.72 1.11 4.60
N TRP A 48 -16.19 1.34 3.37
CA TRP A 48 -16.98 2.51 3.01
C TRP A 48 -18.35 2.52 3.67
N ASP A 49 -18.92 1.37 4.04
CA ASP A 49 -20.21 1.31 4.71
C ASP A 49 -20.10 1.35 6.24
N ASP A 50 -18.93 1.03 6.81
CA ASP A 50 -18.72 1.09 8.27
C ASP A 50 -18.63 2.55 8.76
N PRO A 51 -19.55 3.02 9.63
CA PRO A 51 -19.54 4.40 10.13
C PRO A 51 -18.37 4.71 11.08
N ASN A 52 -17.71 3.68 11.63
CA ASN A 52 -16.58 3.82 12.55
C ASN A 52 -15.24 3.81 11.82
N ILE A 53 -15.26 3.85 10.49
CA ILE A 53 -14.08 3.75 9.64
C ILE A 53 -14.00 4.99 8.75
N ILE A 54 -12.79 5.54 8.68
CA ILE A 54 -12.44 6.56 7.70
C ILE A 54 -11.69 5.84 6.58
N LEU A 55 -12.17 6.01 5.35
CA LEU A 55 -11.56 5.49 4.13
C LEU A 55 -11.12 6.67 3.27
N GLN A 56 -9.82 6.75 2.97
CA GLN A 56 -9.24 7.74 2.08
C GLN A 56 -8.47 7.05 0.96
N THR A 57 -8.96 7.18 -0.27
CA THR A 57 -8.32 6.61 -1.45
C THR A 57 -7.55 7.66 -2.24
N TYR A 58 -6.35 7.28 -2.69
CA TYR A 58 -5.45 8.08 -3.49
C TYR A 58 -5.14 7.40 -4.81
N ALA A 59 -4.99 8.18 -5.89
CA ALA A 59 -4.53 7.70 -7.18
C ALA A 59 -3.01 7.89 -7.32
N VAL A 60 -2.34 6.83 -7.75
CA VAL A 60 -0.89 6.67 -7.78
C VAL A 60 -0.53 6.17 -9.18
N ALA A 61 0.38 6.84 -9.90
CA ALA A 61 0.82 6.45 -11.24
C ALA A 61 2.30 6.09 -11.22
N ASP A 62 2.71 5.06 -11.94
CA ASP A 62 4.14 4.81 -12.17
C ASP A 62 4.66 5.68 -13.33
N GLY A 63 5.77 6.38 -13.10
CA GLY A 63 6.54 7.09 -14.14
C GLY A 63 6.26 8.59 -14.33
N GLN A 64 7.24 9.25 -14.97
CA GLN A 64 7.24 10.70 -15.25
C GLN A 64 6.29 11.13 -16.39
N THR A 65 5.74 10.19 -17.16
CA THR A 65 4.87 10.45 -18.32
C THR A 65 3.76 9.39 -18.46
N VAL A 66 2.50 9.83 -18.53
CA VAL A 66 1.35 8.97 -18.85
C VAL A 66 0.98 9.17 -20.33
N PRO A 67 1.17 8.18 -21.21
CA PRO A 67 0.84 8.33 -22.63
C PRO A 67 -0.68 8.32 -22.84
N LYS A 68 -1.17 9.30 -23.62
CA LYS A 68 -2.59 9.42 -24.01
C LYS A 68 -2.95 8.29 -25.00
N TYR A 69 -3.88 7.42 -24.61
CA TYR A 69 -4.51 6.38 -25.46
C TYR A 69 -3.60 5.41 -26.24
N LYS A 70 -2.32 5.28 -25.88
CA LYS A 70 -1.37 4.36 -26.54
C LYS A 70 -0.45 3.68 -25.54
N GLN A 71 -1.06 2.88 -24.67
CA GLN A 71 -0.31 1.91 -23.90
C GLN A 71 -0.28 0.62 -24.71
N LYS A 72 0.91 0.05 -24.90
CA LYS A 72 1.02 -1.28 -25.51
C LYS A 72 0.36 -2.27 -24.55
N ASP A 73 -0.21 -3.36 -25.06
CA ASP A 73 -0.93 -4.33 -24.22
C ASP A 73 -0.05 -4.94 -23.11
N TRP A 74 1.28 -4.95 -23.32
CA TRP A 74 2.28 -5.40 -22.35
C TRP A 74 2.79 -4.30 -21.40
N PHE A 75 2.48 -3.02 -21.66
CA PHE A 75 2.90 -1.87 -20.84
C PHE A 75 1.69 -1.08 -20.40
N ARG A 76 1.13 -1.44 -19.25
CA ARG A 76 0.12 -0.64 -18.56
C ARG A 76 0.88 0.40 -17.72
N SER A 77 0.68 1.70 -17.97
CA SER A 77 1.09 2.73 -17.00
C SER A 77 0.02 2.73 -15.91
N GLU A 78 0.08 1.69 -15.06
CA GLU A 78 -1.02 1.30 -14.19
C GLU A 78 -1.25 2.42 -13.19
N LEU A 79 -2.33 3.17 -13.40
CA LEU A 79 -3.01 3.78 -12.29
C LEU A 79 -3.19 2.70 -11.21
N ARG A 80 -2.77 3.03 -10.00
CA ARG A 80 -2.95 2.24 -8.81
C ARG A 80 -3.74 3.07 -7.83
N PHE A 81 -4.51 2.36 -7.02
CA PHE A 81 -5.18 2.98 -5.89
C PHE A 81 -4.48 2.56 -4.61
N ILE A 82 -4.28 3.54 -3.74
CA ILE A 82 -3.86 3.30 -2.37
C ILE A 82 -4.96 3.82 -1.47
N SER A 83 -5.67 2.91 -0.81
CA SER A 83 -6.62 3.24 0.23
C SER A 83 -5.98 3.18 1.58
N ILE A 84 -6.23 4.20 2.39
CA ILE A 84 -5.78 4.29 3.77
C ILE A 84 -7.02 4.28 4.66
N ILE A 85 -7.02 3.33 5.58
CA ILE A 85 -8.15 2.99 6.45
C ILE A 85 -7.70 3.15 7.89
N PHE A 86 -8.46 3.87 8.70
CA PHE A 86 -8.20 4.04 10.12
C PHE A 86 -9.51 4.25 10.89
N PRO A 87 -9.53 4.02 12.20
CA PRO A 87 -10.76 4.16 12.99
C PRO A 87 -11.21 5.62 13.01
N ALA A 88 -12.51 5.88 13.05
CA ALA A 88 -13.04 7.18 13.39
C ALA A 88 -12.95 7.43 14.91
N ASP A 89 -12.82 8.69 15.32
CA ASP A 89 -12.89 9.11 16.72
C ASP A 89 -13.65 10.45 16.87
N ALA A 90 -13.63 11.03 18.06
CA ALA A 90 -14.30 12.31 18.32
C ALA A 90 -13.77 13.47 17.46
N ASN A 91 -12.49 13.43 17.09
CA ASN A 91 -11.76 14.48 16.38
C ASN A 91 -11.60 14.19 14.87
N HIS A 92 -11.76 12.94 14.46
CA HIS A 92 -11.59 12.46 13.09
C HIS A 92 -12.85 11.71 12.67
N LYS A 93 -13.62 12.26 11.73
CA LYS A 93 -14.91 11.69 11.29
C LYS A 93 -14.89 11.43 9.79
N LYS A 94 -15.66 10.44 9.36
CA LYS A 94 -15.81 10.02 7.97
C LYS A 94 -16.29 11.13 7.03
N ASP A 95 -17.25 11.94 7.48
CA ASP A 95 -17.91 12.96 6.65
C ASP A 95 -17.20 14.33 6.67
N THR A 96 -15.97 14.42 7.19
CA THR A 96 -15.24 15.69 7.12
C THR A 96 -14.79 15.95 5.70
N LYS A 97 -15.15 17.13 5.15
CA LYS A 97 -14.71 17.58 3.82
C LYS A 97 -13.19 17.63 3.65
N THR A 98 -12.45 17.67 4.76
CA THR A 98 -10.99 17.71 4.76
C THR A 98 -10.45 16.31 5.04
N PRO A 99 -9.61 15.76 4.14
CA PRO A 99 -8.89 14.51 4.39
C PRO A 99 -8.06 14.57 5.68
N VAL A 100 -8.05 13.48 6.45
CA VAL A 100 -7.12 13.32 7.57
C VAL A 100 -5.71 13.18 7.01
N ALA A 101 -4.79 14.01 7.50
CA ALA A 101 -3.43 14.11 6.98
C ALA A 101 -2.37 13.48 7.89
N SER A 102 -2.78 12.80 8.97
CA SER A 102 -1.86 12.14 9.90
C SER A 102 -2.47 10.84 10.39
N VAL A 103 -1.63 9.83 10.55
CA VAL A 103 -2.00 8.53 11.15
C VAL A 103 -1.36 8.31 12.52
N SER A 104 -0.57 9.26 13.01
CA SER A 104 0.21 9.12 14.25
C SER A 104 -0.64 8.93 15.51
N TRP A 105 -1.86 9.44 15.49
CA TRP A 105 -2.84 9.30 16.57
C TRP A 105 -3.51 7.93 16.59
N ALA A 106 -3.64 7.30 15.42
CA ALA A 106 -4.46 6.11 15.25
C ALA A 106 -3.84 4.90 15.95
N PRO A 107 -4.62 4.10 16.70
CA PRO A 107 -4.13 2.87 17.32
C PRO A 107 -3.75 1.80 16.29
N TRP A 108 -4.33 1.88 15.10
CA TRP A 108 -4.04 1.05 13.95
C TRP A 108 -4.41 1.80 12.67
N PHE A 109 -3.80 1.44 11.56
CA PHE A 109 -4.23 1.85 10.23
C PHE A 109 -3.86 0.79 9.20
N VAL A 110 -4.60 0.72 8.12
CA VAL A 110 -4.36 -0.23 7.02
C VAL A 110 -4.17 0.54 5.73
N MET A 111 -3.16 0.18 4.97
CA MET A 111 -2.96 0.63 3.60
C MET A 111 -3.23 -0.54 2.66
N VAL A 112 -4.13 -0.33 1.70
CA VAL A 112 -4.46 -1.31 0.67
C VAL A 112 -3.99 -0.76 -0.66
N ALA A 113 -3.10 -1.49 -1.34
CA ALA A 113 -2.61 -1.17 -2.66
C ALA A 113 -3.24 -2.12 -3.70
N ALA A 114 -3.87 -1.55 -4.71
CA ALA A 114 -4.53 -2.29 -5.78
C ALA A 114 -4.26 -1.66 -7.16
N SER A 115 -4.50 -2.43 -8.23
CA SER A 115 -4.54 -1.88 -9.59
C SER A 115 -5.78 -0.99 -9.79
N ALA A 116 -5.85 -0.31 -10.93
CA ALA A 116 -7.04 0.45 -11.31
C ALA A 116 -8.25 -0.41 -11.67
N ASP A 117 -8.04 -1.68 -11.99
CA ASP A 117 -9.11 -2.62 -12.26
C ASP A 117 -9.71 -3.09 -10.93
N ILE A 118 -10.69 -2.33 -10.44
CA ILE A 118 -11.25 -2.47 -9.09
C ILE A 118 -11.98 -3.81 -8.90
N HIS A 119 -12.35 -4.49 -9.98
CA HIS A 119 -13.06 -5.77 -10.00
C HIS A 119 -12.13 -6.96 -10.29
N SER A 120 -10.83 -6.71 -10.49
CA SER A 120 -9.88 -7.79 -10.83
C SER A 120 -9.63 -8.73 -9.65
N GLU A 121 -9.93 -10.01 -9.87
CA GLU A 121 -9.55 -11.12 -8.99
C GLU A 121 -8.12 -11.62 -9.22
N LYS A 122 -7.39 -11.03 -10.19
CA LYS A 122 -6.05 -11.50 -10.59
C LYS A 122 -4.96 -10.46 -10.37
N ASP A 123 -5.29 -9.18 -10.45
CA ASP A 123 -4.33 -8.10 -10.28
C ASP A 123 -3.90 -7.95 -8.83
N ILE A 124 -2.76 -7.30 -8.59
CA ILE A 124 -2.26 -6.95 -7.25
C ILE A 124 -3.38 -6.49 -6.31
N LEU A 125 -3.44 -7.12 -5.13
CA LEU A 125 -4.19 -6.66 -3.97
C LEU A 125 -3.36 -6.93 -2.71
N HIS A 126 -2.63 -5.91 -2.27
CA HIS A 126 -1.70 -6.00 -1.14
C HIS A 126 -2.17 -5.15 0.02
N ILE A 127 -1.90 -5.63 1.22
CA ILE A 127 -2.30 -4.98 2.46
C ILE A 127 -1.09 -4.83 3.35
N MET A 128 -0.96 -3.63 3.90
CA MET A 128 -0.02 -3.32 4.97
C MET A 128 -0.81 -2.78 6.15
N SER A 129 -0.72 -3.45 7.28
CA SER A 129 -1.49 -3.14 8.48
C SER A 129 -0.56 -2.78 9.63
N TRP A 130 -0.71 -1.57 10.15
CA TRP A 130 0.01 -1.07 11.32
C TRP A 130 -0.75 -1.36 12.60
N SER A 131 -0.02 -1.77 13.63
CA SER A 131 -0.53 -1.86 14.99
C SER A 131 0.37 -1.05 15.93
N ARG A 132 -0.23 -0.12 16.67
CA ARG A 132 0.48 0.68 17.67
C ARG A 132 0.90 -0.13 18.89
N ASN A 133 0.18 -1.21 19.20
CA ASN A 133 0.40 -2.01 20.40
C ASN A 133 1.74 -2.74 20.39
N ASP A 134 2.15 -3.23 19.22
CA ASP A 134 3.41 -3.93 19.01
C ASP A 134 4.34 -3.18 18.04
N GLY A 135 3.89 -2.03 17.54
CA GLY A 135 4.69 -1.05 16.82
C GLY A 135 5.32 -1.59 15.54
N GLN A 136 4.59 -2.40 14.78
CA GLN A 136 5.09 -2.99 13.54
C GLN A 136 4.02 -3.04 12.45
N PHE A 137 4.46 -3.00 11.19
CA PHE A 137 3.63 -3.35 10.05
C PHE A 137 3.62 -4.86 9.84
N ARG A 138 2.47 -5.35 9.37
CA ARG A 138 2.29 -6.69 8.82
C ARG A 138 1.84 -6.59 7.38
N TYR A 139 2.39 -7.46 6.55
CA TYR A 139 2.15 -7.47 5.12
C TYR A 139 1.36 -8.70 4.72
N TYR A 140 0.33 -8.49 3.92
CA TYR A 140 -0.53 -9.53 3.38
C TYR A 140 -0.70 -9.32 1.87
N ALA A 141 -0.93 -10.40 1.15
CA ALA A 141 -1.33 -10.35 -0.25
C ALA A 141 -2.48 -11.32 -0.51
N ARG A 142 -3.31 -10.97 -1.48
CA ARG A 142 -4.23 -11.93 -2.09
C ARG A 142 -3.42 -12.79 -3.06
N ASP A 143 -3.46 -14.11 -2.88
CA ASP A 143 -2.77 -15.08 -3.75
C ASP A 143 -3.67 -16.30 -4.05
N LEU A 144 -3.31 -17.09 -5.05
CA LEU A 144 -4.03 -18.30 -5.43
C LEU A 144 -3.85 -19.39 -4.35
N ILE A 145 -4.95 -20.01 -3.93
CA ILE A 145 -4.92 -21.16 -3.04
C ILE A 145 -4.54 -22.40 -3.85
N MET A 146 -3.34 -22.94 -3.64
CA MET A 146 -2.86 -24.17 -4.30
C MET A 146 -3.38 -25.42 -3.56
N ASN A 147 -4.70 -25.55 -3.42
CA ASN A 147 -5.33 -26.75 -2.84
C ASN A 147 -6.14 -27.49 -3.91
N ASP A 148 -5.86 -28.78 -4.08
CA ASP A 148 -6.50 -29.67 -5.06
C ASP A 148 -8.04 -29.76 -4.88
N ASP A 149 -8.55 -29.45 -3.68
CA ASP A 149 -9.99 -29.48 -3.37
C ASP A 149 -10.74 -28.20 -3.77
N VAL A 150 -10.05 -27.10 -4.10
CA VAL A 150 -10.69 -25.80 -4.40
C VAL A 150 -9.94 -25.05 -5.51
N GLU A 151 -10.04 -25.58 -6.73
CA GLU A 151 -9.38 -25.01 -7.91
C GLU A 151 -9.87 -23.59 -8.23
N GLY A 152 -8.95 -22.63 -8.34
CA GLY A 152 -9.23 -21.26 -8.78
C GLY A 152 -9.63 -20.27 -7.68
N GLN A 153 -9.64 -20.66 -6.40
CA GLN A 153 -9.94 -19.74 -5.31
C GLN A 153 -8.69 -18.92 -4.91
N HIS A 154 -8.87 -17.62 -4.67
CA HIS A 154 -7.85 -16.77 -4.06
C HIS A 154 -8.08 -16.66 -2.55
N GLY A 155 -7.00 -16.50 -1.79
CA GLY A 155 -7.01 -16.36 -0.34
C GLY A 155 -5.98 -15.34 0.12
N TRP A 156 -6.06 -14.96 1.39
CA TRP A 156 -5.11 -14.04 2.01
C TRP A 156 -3.92 -14.79 2.59
N VAL A 157 -2.73 -14.42 2.13
CA VAL A 157 -1.46 -14.94 2.61
C VAL A 157 -0.79 -13.88 3.48
N TYR A 158 -0.37 -14.27 4.69
CA TYR A 158 0.52 -13.46 5.50
C TYR A 158 1.95 -13.59 4.96
N LEU A 159 2.56 -12.46 4.62
CA LEU A 159 3.88 -12.45 3.99
C LEU A 159 5.00 -12.32 5.02
N CYS A 160 4.96 -11.26 5.85
CA CYS A 160 5.96 -11.03 6.90
C CYS A 160 5.56 -9.88 7.84
N SER A 161 6.36 -9.71 8.90
CA SER A 161 6.41 -8.48 9.69
C SER A 161 7.49 -7.54 9.17
N SER A 162 7.27 -6.24 9.31
CA SER A 162 8.32 -5.23 9.14
C SER A 162 9.55 -5.46 10.01
N MET A 163 9.39 -6.17 11.13
CA MET A 163 10.51 -6.46 12.02
C MET A 163 11.48 -7.50 11.44
N ASP A 164 11.00 -8.37 10.56
CA ASP A 164 11.79 -9.40 9.89
C ASP A 164 12.89 -8.80 8.99
N ALA A 165 12.75 -7.54 8.55
CA ALA A 165 13.72 -6.87 7.70
C ALA A 165 15.14 -6.78 8.31
N PHE A 166 15.23 -6.76 9.63
CA PHE A 166 16.51 -6.71 10.35
C PHE A 166 16.79 -8.03 11.08
N ASP A 167 15.74 -8.66 11.61
CA ASP A 167 15.87 -9.73 12.61
C ASP A 167 16.02 -11.13 11.97
N ALA A 168 15.61 -11.32 10.72
CA ALA A 168 15.56 -12.64 10.11
C ALA A 168 16.67 -12.85 9.04
N PRO A 169 17.65 -13.75 9.29
CA PRO A 169 18.68 -14.09 8.31
C PRO A 169 18.04 -14.59 7.01
N GLY A 170 18.35 -13.92 5.90
CA GLY A 170 17.86 -14.28 4.58
C GLY A 170 16.42 -13.88 4.26
N LYS A 171 15.68 -13.22 5.17
CA LYS A 171 14.35 -12.62 4.84
C LYS A 171 14.45 -11.16 4.42
N ALA A 172 15.51 -10.46 4.82
CA ALA A 172 15.81 -9.13 4.28
C ALA A 172 15.90 -9.22 2.74
N TYR A 173 15.31 -8.24 2.04
CA TYR A 173 15.27 -8.19 0.57
C TYR A 173 14.43 -9.30 -0.11
N MET A 174 13.63 -10.07 0.62
CA MET A 174 12.75 -11.12 0.07
C MET A 174 11.28 -10.71 0.04
N GLY A 175 10.54 -11.18 -0.97
CA GLY A 175 9.09 -10.98 -1.09
C GLY A 175 8.67 -9.50 -0.95
N PRO A 176 7.74 -9.14 -0.04
CA PRO A 176 7.33 -7.75 0.17
C PRO A 176 8.49 -6.86 0.65
N LEU A 177 9.51 -7.42 1.29
CA LEU A 177 10.71 -6.69 1.73
C LEU A 177 11.71 -6.43 0.60
N ASN A 178 11.44 -6.85 -0.65
CA ASN A 178 12.15 -6.34 -1.83
C ASN A 178 11.74 -4.88 -2.12
N GLY A 179 10.44 -4.57 -2.01
CA GLY A 179 9.92 -3.20 -2.10
C GLY A 179 10.07 -2.39 -0.81
N HIS A 180 10.14 -3.08 0.33
CA HIS A 180 10.21 -2.51 1.68
C HIS A 180 11.46 -3.02 2.42
N VAL A 181 12.65 -2.79 1.86
CA VAL A 181 13.93 -3.34 2.37
C VAL A 181 14.26 -2.98 3.81
N ASN A 182 13.71 -1.88 4.33
CA ASN A 182 13.82 -1.51 5.74
C ASN A 182 12.66 -2.01 6.60
N GLY A 183 11.61 -2.60 6.03
CA GLY A 183 10.37 -2.93 6.72
C GLY A 183 9.44 -1.73 6.92
N GLY A 184 9.82 -0.54 6.47
CA GLY A 184 8.97 0.65 6.48
C GLY A 184 8.33 0.92 5.12
N ILE A 185 7.51 1.97 5.04
CA ILE A 185 6.94 2.43 3.78
C ILE A 185 8.02 3.12 2.96
N VAL A 186 8.20 2.71 1.70
CA VAL A 186 9.08 3.40 0.77
C VAL A 186 8.22 4.07 -0.29
N MET A 187 8.32 5.40 -0.40
CA MET A 187 7.70 6.17 -1.46
C MET A 187 8.79 6.74 -2.36
N LYS A 188 8.79 6.32 -3.63
CA LYS A 188 9.88 6.58 -4.57
C LYS A 188 9.93 8.00 -5.09
N GLU A 189 8.86 8.80 -5.06
CA GLU A 189 8.97 10.25 -5.22
C GLU A 189 7.90 10.94 -4.37
N ILE A 190 8.29 11.97 -3.63
CA ILE A 190 7.44 12.62 -2.60
C ILE A 190 6.83 13.93 -3.14
N HIS A 191 7.57 14.68 -3.95
CA HIS A 191 7.12 15.94 -4.50
C HIS A 191 7.55 16.08 -5.96
N LYS A 192 6.62 15.79 -6.88
CA LYS A 192 6.77 15.90 -8.35
C LYS A 192 7.87 14.99 -8.97
N PRO A 193 7.66 14.56 -10.23
CA PRO A 193 6.52 14.86 -11.07
C PRO A 193 5.44 13.78 -10.98
N TRP A 194 5.16 13.20 -9.80
CA TRP A 194 3.86 12.56 -9.58
C TRP A 194 2.80 13.58 -9.97
N MET A 195 2.12 13.29 -11.07
CA MET A 195 0.92 13.99 -11.47
C MET A 195 -0.10 13.66 -10.39
N HIS A 196 -0.16 14.42 -9.29
CA HIS A 196 -1.36 14.41 -8.47
C HIS A 196 -2.49 14.82 -9.41
N TRP A 197 -3.41 13.88 -9.61
CA TRP A 197 -4.13 13.69 -10.86
C TRP A 197 -5.05 14.88 -11.23
N LEU A 198 -5.22 15.86 -10.33
CA LEU A 198 -6.13 16.99 -10.46
C LEU A 198 -5.62 18.35 -9.92
N VAL A 199 -4.31 18.62 -9.90
CA VAL A 199 -3.84 20.00 -9.62
C VAL A 199 -4.14 20.90 -10.84
N GLY A 200 -5.30 21.56 -10.84
CA GLY A 200 -5.64 22.60 -11.83
C GLY A 200 -6.67 22.22 -12.91
N GLY A 201 -7.54 21.25 -12.67
CA GLY A 201 -8.81 21.13 -13.41
C GLY A 201 -8.76 20.54 -14.82
N ARG A 202 -7.67 19.90 -15.25
CA ARG A 202 -7.67 19.02 -16.43
C ARG A 202 -7.55 17.57 -15.96
N GLY A 203 -8.66 16.84 -16.02
CA GLY A 203 -8.82 15.53 -15.40
C GLY A 203 -8.13 14.41 -16.16
N MET A 204 -7.38 13.58 -15.43
CA MET A 204 -6.86 12.31 -15.90
C MET A 204 -7.93 11.33 -16.41
N THR A 205 -9.21 11.61 -16.16
CA THR A 205 -10.34 10.93 -16.80
C THR A 205 -10.18 10.87 -18.33
N GLU A 206 -9.62 11.90 -18.96
CA GLU A 206 -9.32 11.91 -20.41
C GLU A 206 -8.20 10.94 -20.82
N MET A 207 -7.48 10.36 -19.86
CA MET A 207 -6.39 9.42 -20.12
C MET A 207 -6.82 7.97 -19.84
N LEU A 208 -7.97 7.78 -19.20
CA LEU A 208 -8.53 6.47 -18.89
C LEU A 208 -9.32 5.93 -20.07
N LYS A 209 -9.37 4.59 -20.16
CA LYS A 209 -10.26 3.90 -21.11
C LYS A 209 -11.72 4.15 -20.71
N PRO A 210 -12.66 4.34 -21.67
CA PRO A 210 -14.07 4.55 -21.36
C PRO A 210 -14.70 3.45 -20.50
N GLU A 211 -14.27 2.20 -20.69
CA GLU A 211 -14.75 1.04 -19.93
C GLU A 211 -14.34 1.15 -18.46
N LEU A 212 -13.06 1.44 -18.21
CA LEU A 212 -12.54 1.69 -16.87
C LEU A 212 -13.26 2.88 -16.23
N VAL A 213 -13.51 3.95 -16.98
CA VAL A 213 -14.29 5.09 -16.46
C VAL A 213 -15.66 4.65 -15.95
N LYS A 214 -16.37 3.79 -16.69
CA LYS A 214 -17.68 3.29 -16.27
C LYS A 214 -17.59 2.48 -14.99
N GLU A 215 -16.61 1.58 -14.86
CA GLU A 215 -16.39 0.78 -13.66
C GLU A 215 -16.08 1.66 -12.44
N LEU A 216 -15.22 2.67 -12.58
CA LEU A 216 -14.86 3.58 -11.48
C LEU A 216 -16.04 4.48 -11.03
N MET A 217 -17.07 4.65 -11.86
CA MET A 217 -18.30 5.36 -11.50
C MET A 217 -19.24 4.51 -10.63
N GLU A 218 -19.07 3.18 -10.60
CA GLU A 218 -19.87 2.27 -9.77
C GLU A 218 -19.42 2.28 -8.30
N ALA A 219 -18.19 2.73 -8.03
CA ALA A 219 -17.58 2.76 -6.71
C ALA A 219 -17.85 4.09 -5.97
N PRO A 220 -18.79 4.15 -5.00
CA PRO A 220 -19.14 5.39 -4.30
C PRO A 220 -18.01 5.95 -3.42
N TRP A 221 -17.09 5.09 -2.99
CA TRP A 221 -15.89 5.44 -2.24
C TRP A 221 -14.79 6.07 -3.10
N LEU A 222 -14.93 6.04 -4.42
CA LEU A 222 -13.98 6.61 -5.38
C LEU A 222 -14.58 7.75 -6.20
N THR A 223 -15.87 7.67 -6.51
CA THR A 223 -16.58 8.66 -7.31
C THR A 223 -17.94 8.99 -6.70
N HIS A 224 -18.22 10.28 -6.52
CA HIS A 224 -19.53 10.73 -6.06
C HIS A 224 -20.56 10.77 -7.20
N PRO A 225 -21.82 10.35 -6.97
CA PRO A 225 -22.88 10.48 -7.95
C PRO A 225 -23.03 11.92 -8.46
N GLY A 226 -23.08 12.10 -9.79
CA GLY A 226 -23.22 13.40 -10.43
C GLY A 226 -21.92 14.20 -10.60
N PHE A 227 -20.77 13.66 -10.17
CA PHE A 227 -19.45 14.25 -10.38
C PHE A 227 -18.62 13.46 -11.41
N PRO A 228 -17.55 14.06 -11.97
CA PRO A 228 -16.62 13.33 -12.83
C PRO A 228 -15.98 12.11 -12.13
N PRO A 229 -15.50 11.11 -12.90
CA PRO A 229 -14.73 10.00 -12.36
C PRO A 229 -13.57 10.48 -11.49
N LEU A 230 -13.28 9.77 -10.39
CA LEU A 230 -12.20 10.10 -9.44
C LEU A 230 -12.40 11.43 -8.70
N TYR A 231 -13.63 11.98 -8.71
CA TYR A 231 -13.98 13.16 -7.93
C TYR A 231 -14.42 12.82 -6.49
N GLY A 232 -14.42 11.54 -6.12
CA GLY A 232 -14.60 11.09 -4.74
C GLY A 232 -13.27 10.89 -4.01
N ALA A 233 -13.33 10.84 -2.68
CA ALA A 233 -12.21 10.66 -1.75
C ALA A 233 -10.96 11.54 -2.05
N SER A 234 -9.84 11.25 -1.39
CA SER A 234 -8.62 12.07 -1.42
C SER A 234 -7.82 12.01 -2.73
N VAL A 235 -8.42 11.51 -3.81
CA VAL A 235 -7.77 11.25 -5.11
C VAL A 235 -7.14 12.50 -5.73
N GLN A 236 -7.67 13.68 -5.38
CA GLN A 236 -7.28 14.95 -5.99
C GLN A 236 -5.96 15.55 -5.45
N SER A 237 -5.46 15.07 -4.30
CA SER A 237 -4.24 15.62 -3.68
C SER A 237 -3.40 14.54 -3.01
N GLY A 238 -2.13 14.43 -3.42
CA GLY A 238 -1.16 13.58 -2.74
C GLY A 238 -0.43 14.26 -1.58
N GLU A 239 -0.62 15.56 -1.33
CA GLU A 239 0.03 16.26 -0.20
C GLU A 239 -0.38 15.65 1.15
N THR A 240 -1.65 15.25 1.26
CA THR A 240 -2.16 14.55 2.45
C THR A 240 -1.56 13.15 2.55
N MET A 241 -1.43 12.44 1.42
CA MET A 241 -0.83 11.10 1.37
C MET A 241 0.64 11.13 1.78
N GLU A 242 1.40 12.12 1.28
CA GLU A 242 2.79 12.36 1.67
C GLU A 242 2.92 12.48 3.18
N ARG A 243 2.07 13.32 3.81
CA ARG A 243 2.10 13.50 5.25
C ARG A 243 1.78 12.21 6.00
N ILE A 244 0.80 11.43 5.51
CA ILE A 244 0.50 10.11 6.07
C ILE A 244 1.69 9.16 5.96
N VAL A 245 2.36 9.10 4.81
CA VAL A 245 3.54 8.25 4.59
C VAL A 245 4.69 8.66 5.52
N LEU A 246 4.97 9.96 5.63
CA LEU A 246 5.99 10.48 6.54
C LEU A 246 5.67 10.16 8.00
N ASP A 247 4.42 10.32 8.42
CA ASP A 247 3.99 10.01 9.79
C ASP A 247 4.04 8.49 10.05
N SER A 248 3.67 7.67 9.08
CA SER A 248 3.78 6.21 9.13
C SER A 248 5.24 5.76 9.31
N LEU A 249 6.16 6.37 8.56
CA LEU A 249 7.59 6.13 8.70
C LEU A 249 8.11 6.56 10.07
N ARG A 250 7.65 7.71 10.60
CA ARG A 250 8.04 8.20 11.93
C ARG A 250 7.61 7.24 13.04
N VAL A 251 6.37 6.77 13.02
CA VAL A 251 5.89 5.83 14.07
C VAL A 251 6.61 4.49 13.99
N TRP A 252 6.85 3.98 12.78
CA TRP A 252 7.61 2.75 12.58
C TRP A 252 9.07 2.90 13.02
N PHE A 253 9.75 3.96 12.59
CA PHE A 253 11.13 4.24 12.97
C PHE A 253 11.28 4.37 14.49
N SER A 254 10.35 5.08 15.14
CA SER A 254 10.37 5.26 16.60
C SER A 254 10.21 3.92 17.32
N SER A 255 9.26 3.10 16.87
CA SER A 255 9.07 1.75 17.41
C SER A 255 10.32 0.87 17.22
N ARG A 256 10.87 0.85 16.01
CA ARG A 256 12.08 0.08 15.68
C ARG A 256 13.28 0.54 16.50
N ARG A 257 13.50 1.85 16.61
CA ARG A 257 14.54 2.43 17.46
C ARG A 257 14.36 1.98 18.90
N ASN A 258 13.14 2.07 19.44
CA ASN A 258 12.88 1.63 20.81
C ASN A 258 13.19 0.15 21.00
N LYS A 259 12.81 -0.69 20.04
CA LYS A 259 13.12 -2.12 20.06
C LYS A 259 14.62 -2.39 20.04
N ASP A 260 15.40 -1.71 19.21
CA ASP A 260 16.81 -2.04 19.00
C ASP A 260 17.77 -1.32 19.96
N PHE A 261 17.40 -0.15 20.49
CA PHE A 261 18.31 0.71 21.27
C PHE A 261 17.85 1.01 22.69
N MET A 262 16.61 0.67 23.07
CA MET A 262 16.07 1.05 24.37
C MET A 262 15.69 -0.17 25.21
N THR A 263 15.90 -0.09 26.52
CA THR A 263 15.41 -1.05 27.50
C THR A 263 13.89 -0.94 27.65
N GLN A 264 13.27 -1.90 28.33
CA GLN A 264 11.83 -1.84 28.64
C GLN A 264 11.44 -0.59 29.45
N ASP A 265 12.37 -0.06 30.24
CA ASP A 265 12.19 1.14 31.07
C ASP A 265 12.44 2.45 30.29
N GLY A 266 12.81 2.36 29.00
CA GLY A 266 13.05 3.53 28.16
C GLY A 266 14.43 4.15 28.31
N GLU A 267 15.38 3.45 28.92
CA GLU A 267 16.81 3.83 28.96
C GLU A 267 17.55 3.26 27.74
N THR A 268 18.73 3.80 27.42
CA THR A 268 19.52 3.28 26.29
C THR A 268 20.14 1.93 26.65
N GLU A 269 20.00 0.90 25.79
CA GLU A 269 20.68 -0.38 25.98
C GLU A 269 22.21 -0.20 25.88
N GLU A 270 22.98 -0.79 26.80
CA GLU A 270 24.46 -0.75 26.75
C GLU A 270 25.03 -1.43 25.50
N CYS A 271 24.33 -2.43 24.96
CA CYS A 271 24.69 -3.16 23.76
C CYS A 271 23.50 -3.17 22.78
N PRO A 272 23.29 -2.09 22.01
CA PRO A 272 22.18 -2.02 21.07
C PRO A 272 22.19 -3.15 20.05
N ARG A 273 21.00 -3.60 19.67
CA ARG A 273 20.77 -4.66 18.70
C ARG A 273 20.81 -4.12 17.27
N ASN A 274 21.12 -5.00 16.32
CA ASN A 274 21.01 -4.72 14.88
C ASN A 274 21.75 -3.46 14.36
N VAL A 275 22.79 -3.00 15.06
CA VAL A 275 23.57 -1.80 14.70
C VAL A 275 24.09 -1.87 13.26
N GLN A 276 24.51 -3.05 12.81
CA GLN A 276 24.98 -3.26 11.44
C GLN A 276 23.88 -3.03 10.39
N ARG A 277 22.63 -3.42 10.69
CA ARG A 277 21.48 -3.20 9.79
C ARG A 277 21.09 -1.73 9.78
N TRP A 278 21.08 -1.07 10.94
CA TRP A 278 20.92 0.39 11.01
C TRP A 278 21.99 1.13 10.19
N ALA A 279 23.26 0.75 10.31
CA ALA A 279 24.33 1.30 9.48
C ALA A 279 24.12 0.99 8.00
N ALA A 280 23.72 -0.24 7.65
CA ALA A 280 23.35 -0.59 6.28
C ALA A 280 22.19 0.27 5.75
N HIS A 281 21.24 0.71 6.57
CA HIS A 281 20.24 1.67 6.12
C HIS A 281 20.85 3.03 5.76
N PHE A 282 21.84 3.52 6.49
CA PHE A 282 22.49 4.78 6.13
C PHE A 282 23.34 4.67 4.87
N PHE A 283 24.00 3.53 4.66
CA PHE A 283 25.02 3.39 3.60
C PHE A 283 24.56 2.61 2.36
N LEU A 284 23.62 1.68 2.53
CA LEU A 284 23.17 0.71 1.52
C LEU A 284 21.69 0.83 1.21
N SER A 285 20.90 1.58 1.99
CA SER A 285 19.54 1.82 1.55
C SER A 285 19.61 2.59 0.25
N THR A 286 19.04 1.98 -0.78
CA THR A 286 18.46 2.66 -1.92
C THR A 286 17.24 3.45 -1.45
N ASN A 287 17.38 4.25 -0.38
CA ASN A 287 16.56 5.44 -0.23
C ASN A 287 16.90 6.24 -1.48
N ILE A 288 16.02 6.10 -2.47
CA ILE A 288 16.12 6.79 -3.73
C ILE A 288 16.30 8.25 -3.34
N ASN A 289 17.49 8.79 -3.60
CA ASN A 289 17.72 10.21 -3.47
C ASN A 289 16.83 10.85 -4.53
N ILE A 290 15.66 11.33 -4.11
CA ILE A 290 14.67 11.91 -5.00
C ILE A 290 15.07 13.36 -5.20
N ALA A 291 15.96 13.59 -6.17
CA ALA A 291 15.92 14.83 -6.89
C ALA A 291 14.70 14.74 -7.82
N ALA A 292 13.63 15.45 -7.45
CA ALA A 292 12.52 15.69 -8.37
C ALA A 292 13.06 16.45 -9.59
N SER A 293 12.65 16.05 -10.79
CA SER A 293 12.91 16.87 -11.97
C SER A 293 12.25 18.25 -11.76
N PRO A 294 12.96 19.37 -11.99
CA PRO A 294 12.34 20.71 -11.91
C PRO A 294 11.31 20.94 -13.03
N SER A 295 11.23 20.04 -14.02
CA SER A 295 10.25 20.12 -15.10
C SER A 295 8.92 19.46 -14.73
N LYS A 296 7.80 20.16 -15.02
CA LYS A 296 6.46 19.56 -14.99
C LYS A 296 6.42 18.37 -15.96
N ALA A 297 5.74 17.28 -15.57
CA ALA A 297 5.40 16.21 -16.51
C ALA A 297 4.71 16.81 -17.74
N ARG A 298 5.25 16.53 -18.93
CA ARG A 298 4.60 16.91 -20.18
C ARG A 298 3.53 15.86 -20.48
N VAL A 299 2.29 16.29 -20.63
CA VAL A 299 1.26 15.49 -21.31
C VAL A 299 1.67 15.45 -22.79
N GLY A 300 2.37 14.39 -23.17
CA GLY A 300 2.88 14.17 -24.52
C GLY A 300 2.14 13.05 -25.24
N SER A 301 2.05 13.15 -26.56
CA SER A 301 1.76 11.99 -27.41
C SER A 301 2.93 11.00 -27.30
N ALA A 302 2.61 9.70 -27.23
CA ALA A 302 3.62 8.63 -27.21
C ALA A 302 4.65 8.83 -28.34
N PRO A 303 5.95 8.63 -28.09
CA PRO A 303 6.97 8.77 -29.12
C PRO A 303 6.66 7.83 -30.31
N SER A 304 6.68 8.38 -31.53
CA SER A 304 6.68 7.58 -32.75
C SER A 304 7.97 6.76 -32.80
N ASN A 305 7.82 5.46 -32.99
CA ASN A 305 8.79 4.45 -32.60
C ASN A 305 9.84 4.17 -33.69
N ASP A 306 10.43 5.20 -34.31
CA ASP A 306 11.33 5.01 -35.46
C ASP A 306 12.82 5.06 -35.11
N ASN A 307 13.22 5.36 -33.87
CA ASN A 307 14.64 5.59 -33.54
C ASN A 307 15.12 4.96 -32.21
N ILE A 308 14.74 3.73 -31.90
CA ILE A 308 15.44 2.98 -30.84
C ILE A 308 16.08 1.73 -31.45
N ILE A 309 17.38 1.86 -31.73
CA ILE A 309 18.28 0.76 -32.05
C ILE A 309 18.52 0.00 -30.73
N PRO A 310 18.25 -1.32 -30.67
CA PRO A 310 18.45 -2.09 -29.44
C PRO A 310 19.94 -2.21 -29.11
N SER A 311 20.29 -1.95 -27.85
CA SER A 311 21.55 -2.35 -27.21
C SER A 311 21.35 -3.59 -26.36
#